data_AF-A0A7I7VPR1-F1
#
_entry.id   AF-A0A7I7VPR1-F1
#
_cell.length_a   1.000
_cell.length_b   1.000
_cell.length_c   1.000
_cell.angle_alpha   90.00
_cell.angle_beta   90.00
_cell.angle_gamma   90.00
#
_symmetry.space_group_name_H-M   'P 1'
#
loop_
_entity.id
_entity.type
_entity.pdbx_description
1 polymer ?
#
loop_
_entity_poly.entity_id
_entity_poly.type
_entity_poly.pdbx_seq_one_letter_code
_entity_poly.pdbx_strand_id
1 'polypeptide(L)'
;MPNDRQAHAVAATLAAHRLEGWAPSQQHVEALVALAAADVSYEDYLAAFRSRYPPPQPRRRRLRLRRATPYLIPGTTVLDNRFGATDPQVLADLESVATAGRMVRWLLGLRRPTRDDALDVRVIHHHLFSDVYAWAGIYRTTELRRGEHGFAWQSTIAARMTHVHQSAREVVTACADHDQARLAYEFARIYADYNQIHPFREGNGRVGALLLYTLAKSCGRRLDLTGTTRSQWYSAAADSMPFRRDGQASHRPFLYLLGTALDAEGPAH
;
A
#
# COMPACT_ATOMS: atom_id res chain seq x y z
N MET A 1 -14.99 -22.88 -3.98
CA MET A 1 -13.67 -22.84 -3.32
C MET A 1 -12.70 -22.07 -4.20
N PRO A 2 -11.92 -21.12 -3.67
CA PRO A 2 -10.99 -20.32 -4.46
C PRO A 2 -9.91 -21.21 -5.08
N ASN A 3 -9.50 -20.92 -6.33
CA ASN A 3 -8.30 -21.53 -6.89
C ASN A 3 -7.03 -20.97 -6.21
N ASP A 4 -5.88 -21.62 -6.40
CA ASP A 4 -4.62 -21.27 -5.75
C ASP A 4 -4.23 -19.79 -5.94
N ARG A 5 -4.44 -19.25 -7.15
CA ARG A 5 -4.19 -17.83 -7.45
C ARG A 5 -5.11 -16.89 -6.65
N GLN A 6 -6.39 -17.23 -6.50
CA GLN A 6 -7.35 -16.47 -5.71
C GLN A 6 -7.01 -16.53 -4.22
N ALA A 7 -6.69 -17.73 -3.71
CA ALA A 7 -6.28 -17.92 -2.32
C ALA A 7 -5.02 -17.10 -2.00
N HIS A 8 -4.00 -17.14 -2.86
CA HIS A 8 -2.79 -16.34 -2.70
C HIS A 8 -3.08 -14.84 -2.74
N ALA A 9 -3.91 -14.35 -3.67
CA ALA A 9 -4.25 -12.93 -3.76
C ALA A 9 -4.96 -12.43 -2.48
N VAL A 10 -5.87 -13.22 -1.92
CA VAL A 10 -6.55 -12.91 -0.65
C VAL A 10 -5.55 -12.91 0.50
N ALA A 11 -4.71 -13.95 0.62
CA ALA A 11 -3.71 -14.06 1.67
C ALA A 11 -2.71 -12.89 1.66
N ALA A 12 -2.16 -12.56 0.49
CA ALA A 12 -1.28 -11.41 0.29
C ALA A 12 -1.95 -10.08 0.65
N THR A 13 -3.22 -9.91 0.25
CA THR A 13 -4.00 -8.71 0.61
C THR A 13 -4.16 -8.57 2.12
N LEU A 14 -4.55 -9.66 2.80
CA LEU A 14 -4.72 -9.66 4.25
C LEU A 14 -3.40 -9.43 4.98
N ALA A 15 -2.31 -10.05 4.53
CA ALA A 15 -0.97 -9.84 5.08
C ALA A 15 -0.57 -8.36 5.01
N ALA A 16 -0.65 -7.74 3.82
CA ALA A 16 -0.32 -6.32 3.64
C ALA A 16 -1.13 -5.39 4.56
N HIS A 17 -2.42 -5.64 4.74
CA HIS A 17 -3.26 -4.79 5.59
C HIS A 17 -3.03 -5.04 7.09
N ARG A 18 -2.71 -6.27 7.49
CA ARG A 18 -2.33 -6.59 8.88
C ARG A 18 -1.01 -5.93 9.28
N LEU A 19 -0.06 -5.82 8.35
CA LEU A 19 1.17 -5.03 8.58
C LEU A 19 0.83 -3.58 8.93
N GLU A 20 -0.19 -3.00 8.31
CA GLU A 20 -0.70 -1.65 8.61
C GLU A 20 -1.66 -1.58 9.81
N GLY A 21 -1.93 -2.72 10.47
CA GLY A 21 -2.67 -2.77 11.73
C GLY A 21 -4.16 -3.02 11.57
N TRP A 22 -4.64 -3.32 10.36
CA TRP A 22 -6.01 -3.77 10.16
C TRP A 22 -6.20 -5.17 10.75
N ALA A 23 -7.22 -5.32 11.57
CA ALA A 23 -7.66 -6.58 12.15
C ALA A 23 -9.01 -6.98 11.52
N PRO A 24 -9.02 -7.58 10.32
CA PRO A 24 -10.26 -7.93 9.64
C PRO A 24 -11.05 -8.98 10.43
N SER A 25 -12.33 -8.70 10.67
CA SER A 25 -13.28 -9.70 11.16
C SER A 25 -13.51 -10.83 10.14
N GLN A 26 -14.12 -11.94 10.58
CA GLN A 26 -14.48 -13.05 9.69
C GLN A 26 -15.30 -12.58 8.49
N GLN A 27 -16.27 -11.68 8.69
CA GLN A 27 -17.10 -11.13 7.63
C GLN A 27 -16.28 -10.35 6.58
N HIS A 28 -15.23 -9.64 6.99
CA HIS A 28 -14.33 -8.97 6.05
C HIS A 28 -13.59 -9.97 5.17
N VAL A 29 -13.10 -11.05 5.77
CA VAL A 29 -12.38 -12.12 5.08
C VAL A 29 -13.29 -12.83 4.08
N GLU A 30 -14.49 -13.23 4.50
CA GLU A 30 -15.49 -13.89 3.64
C GLU A 30 -15.88 -13.01 2.45
N ALA A 31 -16.14 -11.73 2.68
CA ALA A 31 -16.46 -10.79 1.61
C ALA A 31 -15.30 -10.61 0.62
N LEU A 32 -14.06 -10.59 1.10
CA LEU A 32 -12.87 -10.49 0.25
C LEU A 32 -12.65 -11.77 -0.57
N VAL A 33 -12.93 -12.94 0.02
CA VAL A 33 -12.90 -14.24 -0.68
C VAL A 33 -13.96 -14.28 -1.78
N ALA A 34 -15.20 -13.87 -1.49
CA ALA A 34 -16.27 -13.79 -2.49
C ALA A 34 -15.91 -12.83 -3.63
N LEU A 35 -15.30 -11.67 -3.32
CA LEU A 35 -14.82 -10.73 -4.33
C LEU A 35 -13.72 -11.35 -5.21
N ALA A 36 -12.78 -12.09 -4.62
CA ALA A 36 -11.70 -12.75 -5.36
C ALA A 36 -12.21 -13.90 -6.24
N ALA A 37 -13.26 -14.60 -5.79
CA ALA A 37 -13.97 -15.64 -6.55
C ALA A 37 -14.84 -15.07 -7.69
N ALA A 38 -15.05 -13.75 -7.73
CA ALA A 38 -16.00 -13.06 -8.60
C ALA A 38 -17.47 -13.42 -8.32
N ASP A 39 -17.78 -13.89 -7.11
CA ASP A 39 -19.14 -14.15 -6.63
C ASP A 39 -19.91 -12.85 -6.35
N VAL A 40 -19.17 -11.76 -6.09
CA VAL A 40 -19.70 -10.40 -5.87
C VAL A 40 -18.89 -9.39 -6.67
N SER A 41 -19.56 -8.36 -7.20
CA SER A 41 -18.88 -7.24 -7.87
C SER A 41 -18.11 -6.38 -6.86
N TYR A 42 -17.12 -5.59 -7.32
CA TYR A 42 -16.44 -4.64 -6.43
C TYR A 42 -17.39 -3.56 -5.90
N GLU A 43 -18.36 -3.16 -6.71
CA GLU A 43 -19.35 -2.15 -6.36
C GLU A 43 -20.26 -2.65 -5.25
N ASP A 44 -20.78 -3.87 -5.37
CA ASP A 44 -21.63 -4.50 -4.34
C ASP A 44 -20.83 -4.80 -3.07
N TYR A 45 -19.59 -5.29 -3.22
CA TYR A 45 -18.67 -5.50 -2.11
C TYR A 45 -18.50 -4.22 -1.29
N LEU A 46 -18.14 -3.10 -1.93
CA LEU A 46 -17.93 -1.84 -1.22
C LEU A 46 -19.24 -1.25 -0.68
N ALA A 47 -20.34 -1.36 -1.43
CA ALA A 47 -21.66 -0.87 -1.03
C ALA A 47 -22.15 -1.55 0.26
N ALA A 48 -21.91 -2.85 0.42
CA ALA A 48 -22.32 -3.63 1.60
C ALA A 48 -21.63 -3.19 2.91
N PHE A 49 -20.42 -2.63 2.84
CA PHE A 49 -19.75 -2.04 4.00
C PHE A 49 -20.15 -0.58 4.20
N ARG A 50 -20.30 0.19 3.11
CA ARG A 50 -20.77 1.58 3.18
C ARG A 50 -22.16 1.71 3.80
N SER A 51 -23.07 0.78 3.53
CA SER A 51 -24.43 0.81 4.07
C SER A 51 -24.50 0.68 5.60
N ARG A 52 -23.45 0.17 6.24
CA ARG A 52 -23.33 0.07 7.72
C ARG A 52 -23.10 1.42 8.38
N TYR A 53 -22.59 2.38 7.62
CA TYR A 53 -22.24 3.72 8.07
C TYR A 53 -23.01 4.74 7.23
N PRO A 54 -24.35 4.87 7.43
CA PRO A 54 -25.13 5.84 6.69
C PRO A 54 -24.53 7.24 6.89
N PRO A 55 -24.47 8.07 5.83
CA PRO A 55 -23.82 9.36 5.90
C PRO A 55 -24.49 10.20 7.00
N PRO A 56 -23.70 10.89 7.84
CA PRO A 56 -24.26 11.75 8.87
C PRO A 56 -25.12 12.84 8.23
N GLN A 57 -26.21 13.23 8.91
CA GLN A 57 -27.06 14.33 8.43
C GLN A 57 -26.21 15.57 8.12
N PRO A 58 -26.51 16.32 7.04
CA PRO A 58 -25.71 17.47 6.64
C PRO A 58 -25.65 18.49 7.79
N ARG A 59 -24.48 18.61 8.41
CA ARG A 59 -24.23 19.64 9.42
C ARG A 59 -24.19 21.00 8.73
N ARG A 60 -25.04 21.94 9.18
CA ARG A 60 -24.97 23.34 8.75
C ARG A 60 -23.53 23.84 8.87
N ARG A 61 -22.90 24.19 7.75
CA ARG A 61 -21.57 24.80 7.71
C ARG A 61 -21.62 26.09 8.50
N ARG A 62 -21.02 26.12 9.70
CA ARG A 62 -20.67 27.38 10.35
C ARG A 62 -19.45 27.93 9.62
N LEU A 63 -19.62 29.03 8.91
CA LEU A 63 -18.51 29.81 8.35
C LEU A 63 -17.57 30.19 9.49
N ARG A 64 -16.45 29.47 9.60
CA ARG A 64 -15.31 29.87 10.42
C ARG A 64 -14.18 30.17 9.46
N LEU A 65 -13.67 31.40 9.51
CA LEU A 65 -12.45 31.86 8.85
C LEU A 65 -11.22 31.19 9.49
N ARG A 66 -11.16 29.86 9.49
CA ARG A 66 -9.96 29.12 9.91
C ARG A 66 -9.15 28.77 8.67
N ARG A 67 -7.84 28.98 8.75
CA ARG A 67 -6.88 28.58 7.73
C ARG A 67 -7.05 27.08 7.47
N ALA A 68 -7.29 26.70 6.21
CA ALA A 68 -7.48 25.30 5.84
C ALA A 68 -6.19 24.51 6.11
N THR A 69 -6.28 23.44 6.91
CA THR A 69 -5.20 22.48 7.08
C THR A 69 -5.26 21.49 5.90
N PRO A 70 -4.20 21.34 5.10
CA PRO A 70 -4.20 20.40 3.97
C PRO A 70 -4.63 18.99 4.42
N TYR A 71 -5.38 18.32 3.56
CA TYR A 71 -5.87 16.94 3.72
C TYR A 71 -6.90 16.69 4.82
N LEU A 72 -7.24 17.64 5.69
CA LEU A 72 -8.17 17.42 6.80
C LEU A 72 -9.54 18.04 6.53
N ILE A 73 -10.60 17.40 7.03
CA ILE A 73 -11.92 18.01 7.11
C ILE A 73 -11.79 19.25 8.03
N PRO A 74 -12.20 20.45 7.59
CA PRO A 74 -11.99 21.68 8.34
C PRO A 74 -12.48 21.62 9.79
N GLY A 75 -11.57 21.89 10.72
CA GLY A 75 -11.87 21.91 12.16
C GLY A 75 -11.88 20.53 12.82
N THR A 76 -11.40 19.48 12.14
CA THR A 76 -11.26 18.13 12.68
C THR A 76 -9.84 17.58 12.46
N THR A 77 -9.57 16.39 12.98
CA THR A 77 -8.35 15.61 12.71
C THR A 77 -8.57 14.51 11.67
N VAL A 78 -9.78 14.40 11.10
CA VAL A 78 -10.14 13.37 10.14
C VAL A 78 -9.72 13.81 8.74
N LEU A 79 -9.14 12.89 7.96
CA LEU A 79 -8.77 13.15 6.57
C LEU A 79 -10.00 13.41 5.71
N ASP A 80 -9.93 14.40 4.83
CA ASP A 80 -10.97 14.69 3.85
C ASP A 80 -11.08 13.53 2.86
N ASN A 81 -12.27 12.97 2.76
CA ASN A 81 -12.53 11.68 2.13
C ASN A 81 -13.85 11.67 1.33
N ARG A 82 -13.92 10.81 0.32
CA ARG A 82 -15.05 10.67 -0.60
C ARG A 82 -16.23 9.89 -0.01
N PHE A 83 -16.06 9.25 1.15
CA PHE A 83 -17.15 8.58 1.85
C PHE A 83 -18.02 9.54 2.66
N GLY A 84 -17.54 10.77 2.91
CA GLY A 84 -18.21 11.71 3.82
C GLY A 84 -18.11 11.30 5.29
N ALA A 85 -17.20 10.40 5.63
CA ALA A 85 -16.99 9.92 6.99
C ALA A 85 -16.34 11.04 7.83
N THR A 86 -16.97 11.40 8.94
CA THR A 86 -16.42 12.38 9.91
C THR A 86 -15.91 11.73 11.19
N ASP A 87 -16.18 10.44 11.36
CA ASP A 87 -15.67 9.63 12.47
C ASP A 87 -14.39 8.91 12.02
N PRO A 88 -13.30 8.98 12.80
CA PRO A 88 -12.02 8.39 12.41
C PRO A 88 -12.05 6.85 12.36
N GLN A 89 -12.84 6.18 13.19
CA GLN A 89 -12.99 4.72 13.17
C GLN A 89 -13.77 4.27 11.93
N VAL A 90 -14.84 5.00 11.59
CA VAL A 90 -15.61 4.75 10.35
C VAL A 90 -14.74 4.94 9.12
N LEU A 91 -13.93 6.00 9.06
CA LEU A 91 -13.01 6.21 7.95
C LEU A 91 -11.97 5.09 7.86
N ALA A 92 -11.40 4.67 8.99
CA ALA A 92 -10.39 3.60 9.02
C ALA A 92 -10.94 2.26 8.51
N ASP A 93 -12.18 1.91 8.88
CA ASP A 93 -12.83 0.67 8.43
C ASP A 93 -13.13 0.72 6.92
N LEU A 94 -13.81 1.78 6.46
CA LEU A 94 -14.15 1.94 5.04
C LEU A 94 -12.93 2.06 4.13
N GLU A 95 -11.88 2.76 4.58
CA GLU A 95 -10.61 2.81 3.87
C GLU A 95 -10.00 1.42 3.75
N SER A 96 -9.91 0.66 4.84
CA SER A 96 -9.30 -0.67 4.85
C SER A 96 -10.04 -1.64 3.93
N VAL A 97 -11.37 -1.63 3.97
CA VAL A 97 -12.24 -2.41 3.06
C VAL A 97 -12.00 -2.02 1.61
N ALA A 98 -12.06 -0.72 1.30
CA ALA A 98 -11.89 -0.24 -0.07
C ALA A 98 -10.52 -0.61 -0.63
N THR A 99 -9.45 -0.40 0.16
CA THR A 99 -8.07 -0.69 -0.27
C THR A 99 -7.83 -2.20 -0.37
N ALA A 100 -8.42 -3.02 0.49
CA ALA A 100 -8.32 -4.49 0.41
C ALA A 100 -8.97 -5.01 -0.86
N GLY A 101 -10.21 -4.57 -1.15
CA GLY A 101 -10.89 -4.95 -2.39
C GLY A 101 -10.14 -4.49 -3.65
N ARG A 102 -9.51 -3.30 -3.63
CA ARG A 102 -8.67 -2.84 -4.74
C ARG A 102 -7.39 -3.67 -4.88
N MET A 103 -6.73 -3.99 -3.78
CA MET A 103 -5.49 -4.78 -3.77
C MET A 103 -5.72 -6.20 -4.32
N VAL A 104 -6.77 -6.90 -3.89
CA VAL A 104 -7.03 -8.27 -4.38
C VAL A 104 -7.26 -8.28 -5.90
N ARG A 105 -7.98 -7.26 -6.42
CA ARG A 105 -8.20 -7.10 -7.86
C ARG A 105 -6.92 -6.81 -8.65
N TRP A 106 -6.00 -6.06 -8.05
CA TRP A 106 -4.67 -5.82 -8.65
C TRP A 106 -3.87 -7.11 -8.74
N LEU A 107 -3.78 -7.87 -7.65
CA LEU A 107 -3.04 -9.13 -7.60
C LEU A 107 -3.62 -10.17 -8.57
N LEU A 108 -4.94 -10.18 -8.72
CA LEU A 108 -5.65 -10.99 -9.73
C LEU A 108 -5.51 -10.48 -11.16
N GLY A 109 -4.94 -9.29 -11.40
CA GLY A 109 -4.76 -8.73 -12.76
C GLY A 109 -6.08 -8.33 -13.44
N LEU A 110 -7.10 -7.99 -12.65
CA LEU A 110 -8.44 -7.57 -13.13
C LEU A 110 -8.47 -6.10 -13.58
N ARG A 111 -7.38 -5.37 -13.35
CA ARG A 111 -7.00 -4.15 -14.08
C ARG A 111 -5.56 -4.35 -14.55
N ARG A 112 -5.31 -4.09 -15.82
CA ARG A 112 -3.97 -4.20 -16.42
C ARG A 112 -3.47 -2.81 -16.80
N PRO A 113 -2.84 -2.08 -15.86
CA PRO A 113 -1.90 -1.04 -16.27
C PRO A 113 -0.83 -1.67 -17.17
N THR A 114 -0.16 -0.87 -18.00
CA THR A 114 1.04 -1.37 -18.70
C THR A 114 2.06 -1.85 -17.67
N ARG A 115 3.02 -2.70 -18.06
CA ARG A 115 4.05 -3.21 -17.13
C ARG A 115 4.80 -2.06 -16.45
N ASP A 116 5.07 -1.00 -17.19
CA ASP A 116 5.78 0.18 -16.69
C ASP A 116 4.92 1.03 -15.76
N ASP A 117 3.63 1.16 -16.04
CA ASP A 117 2.67 1.85 -15.18
C ASP A 117 2.44 1.08 -13.87
N ALA A 118 2.52 -0.26 -13.90
CA ALA A 118 2.32 -1.10 -12.72
C ALA A 118 3.40 -0.92 -11.65
N LEU A 119 4.58 -0.42 -12.02
CA LEU A 119 5.69 -0.15 -11.11
C LEU A 119 5.73 1.32 -10.62
N ASP A 120 4.89 2.20 -11.18
CA ASP A 120 4.75 3.57 -10.69
C ASP A 120 3.88 3.60 -9.43
N VAL A 121 4.45 4.02 -8.31
CA VAL A 121 3.74 4.05 -7.02
C VAL A 121 2.56 5.01 -7.01
N ARG A 122 2.52 6.01 -7.91
CA ARG A 122 1.37 6.91 -8.08
C ARG A 122 0.20 6.16 -8.70
N VAL A 123 0.44 5.28 -9.66
CA VAL A 123 -0.58 4.42 -10.26
C VAL A 123 -1.10 3.43 -9.22
N ILE A 124 -0.19 2.81 -8.47
CA ILE A 124 -0.54 1.91 -7.37
C ILE A 124 -1.40 2.63 -6.33
N HIS A 125 -0.96 3.80 -5.84
CA HIS A 125 -1.70 4.58 -4.85
C HIS A 125 -3.03 5.08 -5.40
N HIS A 126 -3.08 5.52 -6.66
CA HIS A 126 -4.34 5.92 -7.28
C HIS A 126 -5.33 4.76 -7.30
N HIS A 127 -4.89 3.57 -7.75
CA HIS A 127 -5.73 2.37 -7.79
C HIS A 127 -6.25 1.95 -6.42
N LEU A 128 -5.40 2.00 -5.38
CA LEU A 128 -5.80 1.60 -4.03
C LEU A 128 -6.76 2.59 -3.36
N PHE A 129 -6.53 3.90 -3.54
CA PHE A 129 -7.17 4.93 -2.71
C PHE A 129 -8.18 5.82 -3.46
N SER A 130 -8.46 5.59 -4.74
CA SER A 130 -9.36 6.44 -5.54
C SER A 130 -10.77 6.59 -4.97
N ASP A 131 -11.28 5.55 -4.30
CA ASP A 131 -12.61 5.56 -3.67
C ASP A 131 -12.62 6.29 -2.33
N VAL A 132 -11.44 6.45 -1.71
CA VAL A 132 -11.28 7.03 -0.37
C VAL A 132 -10.91 8.51 -0.46
N TYR A 133 -9.92 8.86 -1.28
CA TYR A 133 -9.29 10.17 -1.25
C TYR A 133 -9.33 10.88 -2.61
N ALA A 134 -9.60 12.18 -2.60
CA ALA A 134 -9.54 12.99 -3.81
C ALA A 134 -8.11 13.12 -4.37
N TRP A 135 -7.12 13.04 -3.49
CA TRP A 135 -5.70 13.19 -3.79
C TRP A 135 -4.97 11.87 -4.07
N ALA A 136 -5.70 10.77 -4.32
CA ALA A 136 -5.10 9.47 -4.60
C ALA A 136 -4.18 9.52 -5.84
N GLY A 137 -2.91 9.12 -5.66
CA GLY A 137 -1.87 9.16 -6.70
C GLY A 137 -1.09 10.48 -6.78
N ILE A 138 -1.39 11.43 -5.89
CA ILE A 138 -0.71 12.72 -5.79
C ILE A 138 0.27 12.68 -4.62
N TYR A 139 1.53 13.05 -4.86
CA TYR A 139 2.52 13.17 -3.78
C TYR A 139 2.10 14.20 -2.74
N ARG A 140 2.55 13.99 -1.51
CA ARG A 140 2.22 14.88 -0.40
C ARG A 140 2.82 16.27 -0.59
N THR A 141 2.09 17.28 -0.13
CA THR A 141 2.49 18.69 -0.14
C THR A 141 2.84 19.21 1.27
N THR A 142 3.07 18.30 2.21
CA THR A 142 3.36 18.61 3.61
C THR A 142 4.51 17.73 4.08
N GLU A 143 5.31 18.22 5.03
CA GLU A 143 6.33 17.40 5.66
C GLU A 143 5.72 16.41 6.65
N LEU A 144 6.27 15.19 6.65
CA LEU A 144 5.86 14.11 7.52
C LEU A 144 7.03 13.65 8.36
N ARG A 145 6.71 13.19 9.57
CA ARG A 145 7.68 12.66 10.53
C ARG A 145 7.05 11.46 11.24
N ARG A 146 7.90 10.52 11.67
CA ARG A 146 7.53 9.42 12.57
C ARG A 146 8.49 9.43 13.75
N GLY A 147 7.97 9.74 14.93
CA GLY A 147 8.80 10.01 16.11
C GLY A 147 9.79 11.14 15.82
N GLU A 148 11.08 10.88 16.05
CA GLU A 148 12.16 11.84 15.82
C GLU A 148 12.67 11.87 14.37
N HIS A 149 12.22 10.95 13.51
CA HIS A 149 12.70 10.83 12.14
C HIS A 149 11.77 11.56 11.16
N GLY A 150 12.33 12.48 10.38
CA GLY A 150 11.65 13.06 9.23
C GLY A 150 11.77 12.15 8.01
N PHE A 151 10.71 12.10 7.20
CA PHE A 151 10.78 11.55 5.85
C PHE A 151 11.41 12.56 4.88
N ALA A 152 11.56 12.21 3.61
CA ALA A 152 12.17 13.12 2.61
C ALA A 152 11.42 14.47 2.51
N TRP A 153 12.12 15.56 2.21
CA TRP A 153 11.48 16.85 1.97
C TRP A 153 10.51 16.77 0.79
N GLN A 154 9.33 17.38 0.89
CA GLN A 154 8.31 17.33 -0.16
C GLN A 154 8.83 17.82 -1.52
N SER A 155 9.75 18.79 -1.53
CA SER A 155 10.40 19.32 -2.73
C SER A 155 11.30 18.30 -3.45
N THR A 156 11.74 17.24 -2.76
CA THR A 156 12.65 16.21 -3.29
C THR A 156 11.95 14.92 -3.69
N ILE A 157 10.67 14.74 -3.34
CA ILE A 157 9.94 13.49 -3.54
C ILE A 157 9.95 13.07 -5.01
N ALA A 158 9.61 13.98 -5.92
CA ALA A 158 9.50 13.65 -7.35
C ALA A 158 10.83 13.13 -7.92
N ALA A 159 11.93 13.83 -7.67
CA ALA A 159 13.26 13.42 -8.14
C ALA A 159 13.68 12.07 -7.55
N ARG A 160 13.51 11.87 -6.23
CA ARG A 160 13.86 10.61 -5.57
C ARG A 160 13.01 9.43 -6.05
N MET A 161 11.72 9.65 -6.30
CA MET A 161 10.83 8.60 -6.82
C MET A 161 11.17 8.19 -8.26
N THR A 162 11.70 9.09 -9.09
CA THR A 162 12.24 8.71 -10.40
C THR A 162 13.31 7.63 -10.29
N HIS A 163 14.21 7.73 -9.31
CA HIS A 163 15.25 6.72 -9.08
C HIS A 163 14.67 5.38 -8.59
N VAL A 164 13.66 5.40 -7.73
CA VAL A 164 12.97 4.20 -7.25
C VAL A 164 12.26 3.48 -8.41
N HIS A 165 11.51 4.23 -9.24
CA HIS A 165 10.83 3.66 -10.40
C HIS A 165 11.80 3.09 -11.43
N GLN A 166 12.93 3.78 -11.66
CA GLN A 166 13.98 3.30 -12.55
C GLN A 166 14.61 2.01 -12.03
N SER A 167 14.98 1.96 -10.74
CA SER A 167 15.52 0.75 -10.11
C SER A 167 14.53 -0.43 -10.21
N ALA A 168 13.23 -0.19 -10.00
CA ALA A 168 12.20 -1.22 -10.13
C ALA A 168 12.16 -1.81 -11.56
N ARG A 169 12.25 -0.97 -12.59
CA ARG A 169 12.26 -1.40 -14.00
C ARG A 169 13.52 -2.18 -14.36
N GLU A 170 14.69 -1.74 -13.89
CA GLU A 170 15.97 -2.42 -14.10
C GLU A 170 15.95 -3.82 -13.49
N VAL A 171 15.47 -3.95 -12.25
CA VAL A 171 15.36 -5.25 -11.58
C VAL A 171 14.43 -6.20 -12.34
N VAL A 172 13.29 -5.70 -12.81
CA VAL A 172 12.33 -6.49 -13.59
C VAL A 172 12.86 -6.86 -14.98
N THR A 173 13.82 -6.10 -15.51
CA THR A 173 14.50 -6.42 -16.78
C THR A 173 15.58 -7.48 -16.59
N ALA A 174 16.33 -7.42 -15.49
CA ALA A 174 17.43 -8.33 -15.19
C ALA A 174 17.03 -9.58 -14.37
N CYS A 175 15.76 -9.70 -13.98
CA CYS A 175 15.34 -10.72 -13.00
C CYS A 175 15.51 -12.18 -13.43
N ALA A 176 15.61 -12.44 -14.75
CA ALA A 176 15.86 -13.78 -15.27
C ALA A 176 17.25 -14.29 -14.87
N ASP A 177 18.22 -13.38 -14.66
CA ASP A 177 19.59 -13.70 -14.29
C ASP A 177 19.82 -13.63 -12.77
N HIS A 178 18.77 -13.34 -11.99
CA HIS A 178 18.85 -13.18 -10.54
C HIS A 178 18.32 -14.40 -9.81
N ASP A 179 19.14 -14.93 -8.89
CA ASP A 179 18.69 -15.89 -7.90
C ASP A 179 17.78 -15.24 -6.84
N GLN A 180 17.18 -16.06 -5.97
CA GLN A 180 16.29 -15.59 -4.91
C GLN A 180 16.97 -14.59 -3.97
N ALA A 181 18.23 -14.82 -3.60
CA ALA A 181 18.97 -13.95 -2.70
C ALA A 181 19.20 -12.57 -3.32
N ARG A 182 19.54 -12.53 -4.62
CA ARG A 182 19.73 -11.28 -5.37
C ARG A 182 18.42 -10.51 -5.52
N LEU A 183 17.31 -11.19 -5.83
CA LEU A 183 15.99 -10.55 -5.90
C LEU A 183 15.57 -9.98 -4.55
N ALA A 184 15.75 -10.73 -3.46
CA ALA A 184 15.45 -10.25 -2.11
C ALA A 184 16.29 -9.01 -1.74
N TYR A 185 17.58 -9.01 -2.12
CA TYR A 185 18.46 -7.86 -1.96
C TYR A 185 17.95 -6.61 -2.71
N GLU A 186 17.62 -6.75 -3.98
CA GLU A 186 17.14 -5.62 -4.79
C GLU A 186 15.79 -5.09 -4.30
N PHE A 187 14.86 -5.98 -3.94
CA PHE A 187 13.56 -5.61 -3.41
C PHE A 187 13.69 -4.89 -2.07
N ALA A 188 14.58 -5.34 -1.20
CA ALA A 188 14.86 -4.68 0.07
C ALA A 188 15.43 -3.27 -0.13
N ARG A 189 16.30 -3.09 -1.14
CA ARG A 189 16.88 -1.77 -1.48
C ARG A 189 15.80 -0.81 -1.99
N ILE A 190 15.01 -1.25 -2.96
CA ILE A 190 13.89 -0.46 -3.51
C ILE A 190 12.90 -0.07 -2.42
N TYR A 191 12.52 -1.01 -1.56
CA TYR A 191 11.55 -0.74 -0.50
C TYR A 191 12.12 0.21 0.58
N ALA A 192 13.39 0.06 0.96
CA ALA A 192 14.03 0.96 1.92
C ALA A 192 14.07 2.41 1.40
N ASP A 193 14.44 2.60 0.14
CA ASP A 193 14.44 3.93 -0.50
C ASP A 193 13.01 4.50 -0.55
N TYR A 194 12.03 3.71 -0.98
CA TYR A 194 10.62 4.09 -1.00
C TYR A 194 10.09 4.49 0.40
N ASN A 195 10.38 3.66 1.41
CA ASN A 195 9.94 3.87 2.79
C ASN A 195 10.51 5.17 3.38
N GLN A 196 11.78 5.48 3.06
CA GLN A 196 12.42 6.72 3.47
C GLN A 196 11.80 7.95 2.79
N ILE A 197 11.45 7.86 1.50
CA ILE A 197 10.81 8.95 0.78
C ILE A 197 9.42 9.25 1.35
N HIS A 198 8.65 8.18 1.62
CA HIS A 198 7.29 8.26 2.15
C HIS A 198 6.42 9.24 1.35
N PRO A 199 6.20 8.95 0.05
CA PRO A 199 5.79 9.96 -0.94
C PRO A 199 4.35 10.47 -0.80
N PHE A 200 3.48 9.78 -0.06
CA PHE A 200 2.05 10.11 0.04
C PHE A 200 1.66 10.59 1.44
N ARG A 201 0.49 11.22 1.53
CA ARG A 201 -0.04 11.69 2.82
C ARG A 201 -0.45 10.54 3.74
N GLU A 202 -1.05 9.49 3.19
CA GLU A 202 -1.45 8.26 3.90
C GLU A 202 -1.34 7.08 2.92
N GLY A 203 -1.25 5.86 3.42
CA GLY A 203 -1.28 4.65 2.59
C GLY A 203 0.07 4.14 2.10
N ASN A 204 1.18 4.77 2.52
CA ASN A 204 2.53 4.43 2.05
C ASN A 204 2.88 2.94 2.26
N GLY A 205 2.59 2.37 3.42
CA GLY A 205 2.90 0.96 3.69
C GLY A 205 2.17 -0.02 2.77
N ARG A 206 0.87 0.19 2.54
CA ARG A 206 0.05 -0.62 1.60
C ARG A 206 0.53 -0.49 0.15
N VAL A 207 0.93 0.71 -0.27
CA VAL A 207 1.49 0.95 -1.61
C VAL A 207 2.83 0.26 -1.76
N GLY A 208 3.73 0.38 -0.77
CA GLY A 208 5.02 -0.29 -0.79
C GLY A 208 4.89 -1.82 -0.79
N ALA A 209 3.97 -2.38 0.01
CA ALA A 209 3.68 -3.82 -0.02
C ALA A 209 3.19 -4.27 -1.40
N LEU A 210 2.26 -3.53 -2.00
CA LEU A 210 1.77 -3.86 -3.35
C LEU A 210 2.84 -3.69 -4.44
N LEU A 211 3.76 -2.74 -4.29
CA LEU A 211 4.94 -2.62 -5.15
C LEU A 211 5.79 -3.90 -5.08
N LEU A 212 6.08 -4.40 -3.87
CA LEU A 212 6.84 -5.65 -3.68
C LEU A 212 6.15 -6.86 -4.30
N TYR A 213 4.84 -7.03 -4.10
CA TYR A 213 4.08 -8.10 -4.76
C TYR A 213 4.12 -7.96 -6.29
N THR A 214 4.06 -6.73 -6.81
CA THR A 214 4.09 -6.46 -8.25
C THR A 214 5.48 -6.75 -8.83
N LEU A 215 6.55 -6.41 -8.11
CA LEU A 215 7.92 -6.77 -8.46
C LEU A 215 8.10 -8.29 -8.50
N ALA A 216 7.72 -9.00 -7.43
CA ALA A 216 7.82 -10.45 -7.36
C ALA A 216 7.09 -11.13 -8.53
N LYS A 217 5.83 -10.74 -8.76
CA LYS A 217 5.02 -11.26 -9.87
C LYS A 217 5.64 -10.95 -11.24
N SER A 218 6.20 -9.75 -11.43
CA SER A 218 6.86 -9.35 -12.68
C SER A 218 8.17 -10.10 -12.94
N CYS A 219 8.73 -10.75 -11.91
CA CYS A 219 9.91 -11.61 -11.95
C CYS A 219 9.55 -13.11 -11.96
N GLY A 220 8.28 -13.49 -12.10
CA GLY A 220 7.84 -14.89 -12.03
C GLY A 220 8.04 -15.53 -10.64
N ARG A 221 8.06 -14.72 -9.58
CA ARG A 221 8.18 -15.18 -8.19
C ARG A 221 6.88 -14.94 -7.43
N ARG A 222 6.69 -15.69 -6.34
CA ARG A 222 5.67 -15.40 -5.32
C ARG A 222 6.34 -14.78 -4.11
N LEU A 223 5.64 -13.82 -3.51
CA LEU A 223 6.03 -13.23 -2.24
C LEU A 223 4.96 -13.61 -1.22
N ASP A 224 5.36 -14.19 -0.10
CA ASP A 224 4.46 -14.54 1.00
C ASP A 224 4.85 -13.81 2.29
N LEU A 225 4.10 -12.75 2.60
CA LEU A 225 4.26 -11.98 3.83
C LEU A 225 3.36 -12.48 4.98
N THR A 226 2.65 -13.59 4.82
CA THR A 226 1.73 -14.09 5.87
C THR A 226 2.45 -14.48 7.16
N GLY A 227 3.72 -14.92 7.07
CA GLY A 227 4.58 -15.17 8.22
C GLY A 227 5.24 -13.91 8.82
N THR A 228 5.10 -12.74 8.19
CA THR A 228 5.70 -11.49 8.68
C THR A 228 4.73 -10.78 9.62
N THR A 229 5.18 -10.51 10.84
CA THR A 229 4.40 -9.75 11.82
C THR A 229 4.51 -8.24 11.61
N ARG A 230 3.49 -7.49 12.03
CA ARG A 230 3.52 -6.02 12.07
C ARG A 230 4.74 -5.49 12.83
N SER A 231 5.10 -6.12 13.96
CA SER A 231 6.25 -5.66 14.77
C SER A 231 7.56 -5.82 14.01
N GLN A 232 7.79 -6.97 13.36
CA GLN A 232 8.99 -7.18 12.53
C GLN A 232 9.07 -6.16 11.40
N TRP A 233 7.97 -5.95 10.68
CA TRP A 233 7.92 -5.00 9.57
C TRP A 233 8.17 -3.55 10.03
N TYR A 234 7.56 -3.14 11.13
CA TYR A 234 7.73 -1.79 11.67
C TYR A 234 9.14 -1.56 12.23
N SER A 235 9.73 -2.57 12.90
CA SER A 235 11.14 -2.51 13.30
C SER A 235 12.04 -2.38 12.07
N ALA A 236 11.84 -3.21 11.03
CA ALA A 236 12.61 -3.11 9.80
C ALA A 236 12.46 -1.74 9.11
N ALA A 237 11.25 -1.19 9.09
CA ALA A 237 10.99 0.14 8.56
C ALA A 237 11.71 1.24 9.35
N ALA A 238 11.70 1.17 10.67
CA ALA A 238 12.44 2.11 11.52
C ALA A 238 13.96 1.98 11.32
N ASP A 239 14.47 0.75 11.35
CA ASP A 239 15.89 0.45 11.20
C ASP A 239 16.44 0.74 9.80
N SER A 240 15.55 0.81 8.80
CA SER A 240 15.90 1.20 7.43
C SER A 240 16.11 2.70 7.26
N MET A 241 15.53 3.53 8.14
CA MET A 241 15.72 4.97 8.07
C MET A 241 17.18 5.31 8.36
N PRO A 242 17.75 6.33 7.67
CA PRO A 242 19.15 6.66 7.85
C PRO A 242 19.45 7.08 9.28
N PHE A 243 20.26 6.29 9.98
CA PHE A 243 21.03 6.75 11.15
C PHE A 243 22.40 7.32 10.74
N ARG A 244 22.77 7.20 9.45
CA ARG A 244 24.12 7.47 8.93
C ARG A 244 24.28 8.89 8.39
N ARG A 245 25.51 9.40 8.46
CA ARG A 245 25.90 10.75 8.03
C ARG A 245 25.68 11.04 6.53
N ASP A 246 25.61 10.01 5.69
CA ASP A 246 25.40 10.12 4.24
C ASP A 246 23.91 10.22 3.84
N GLY A 247 22.98 10.01 4.80
CA GLY A 247 21.54 10.14 4.58
C GLY A 247 20.90 9.01 3.78
N GLN A 248 21.61 7.91 3.53
CA GLN A 248 21.11 6.76 2.74
C GLN A 248 20.32 5.76 3.59
N ALA A 249 19.25 5.21 3.01
CA ALA A 249 18.47 4.15 3.66
C ALA A 249 19.27 2.84 3.79
N SER A 250 18.99 2.06 4.83
CA SER A 250 19.58 0.74 5.04
C SER A 250 18.60 -0.34 4.59
N HIS A 251 18.95 -1.10 3.55
CA HIS A 251 18.14 -2.22 3.06
C HIS A 251 18.21 -3.47 3.96
N ARG A 252 19.24 -3.59 4.80
CA ARG A 252 19.53 -4.80 5.58
C ARG A 252 18.36 -5.32 6.44
N PRO A 253 17.57 -4.46 7.12
CA PRO A 253 16.44 -4.94 7.90
C PRO A 253 15.36 -5.61 7.06
N PHE A 254 15.11 -5.11 5.84
CA PHE A 254 14.15 -5.73 4.92
C PHE A 254 14.71 -6.97 4.22
N LEU A 255 16.02 -7.05 3.99
CA LEU A 255 16.63 -8.23 3.37
C LEU A 255 16.34 -9.51 4.17
N TYR A 256 16.39 -9.44 5.51
CA TYR A 256 16.08 -10.59 6.34
C TYR A 256 14.62 -11.06 6.18
N LEU A 257 13.67 -10.11 6.13
CA LEU A 257 12.25 -10.42 5.97
C LEU A 257 11.92 -10.93 4.56
N LEU A 258 12.50 -10.32 3.53
CA LEU A 258 12.22 -10.66 2.14
C LEU A 258 12.97 -11.91 1.68
N GLY A 259 14.14 -12.21 2.24
CA GLY A 259 14.89 -13.42 1.91
C GLY A 259 14.15 -14.70 2.27
N THR A 260 13.34 -14.69 3.33
CA THR A 260 12.52 -15.83 3.76
C THR A 260 11.13 -15.84 3.14
N ALA A 261 10.60 -14.68 2.76
CA ALA A 261 9.26 -14.52 2.21
C ALA A 261 9.17 -14.71 0.69
N LEU A 262 10.29 -14.58 -0.04
CA LEU A 262 10.31 -14.73 -1.49
C LEU A 262 10.49 -16.20 -1.86
N ASP A 263 9.48 -16.80 -2.49
CA ASP A 263 9.53 -18.20 -2.91
C ASP A 263 10.38 -18.37 -4.18
N ALA A 264 11.06 -19.51 -4.28
CA ALA A 264 11.63 -19.99 -5.53
C ALA A 264 10.49 -20.46 -6.46
N GLU A 265 10.29 -19.75 -7.56
CA GLU A 265 9.39 -20.08 -8.68
C GLU A 265 7.94 -20.46 -8.29
N GLY A 266 7.00 -19.51 -8.44
CA GLY A 266 5.59 -19.86 -8.52
C GLY A 266 5.29 -20.56 -9.85
N PRO A 267 4.28 -21.44 -9.95
CA PRO A 267 3.94 -22.08 -11.21
C PRO A 267 3.74 -21.03 -12.30
N ALA A 268 4.46 -21.20 -13.41
CA ALA A 268 4.27 -20.38 -14.61
C ALA A 268 2.79 -20.44 -15.00
N HIS A 269 2.13 -19.28 -15.02
CA HIS A 269 0.79 -19.11 -15.58
C HIS A 269 0.89 -18.48 -16.95
#